data_AF-A0A2T4BL46-F1
#
_entry.id   AF-A0A2T4BL46-F1
#
_cell.length_a   1.000
_cell.length_b   1.000
_cell.length_c   1.000
_cell.angle_alpha   90.00
_cell.angle_beta   90.00
_cell.angle_gamma   90.00
#
_symmetry.space_group_name_H-M   'P 1'
#
loop_
_entity.id
_entity.type
_entity.pdbx_description
1 polymer ?
#
loop_
_entity_poly.entity_id
_entity_poly.type
_entity_poly.pdbx_seq_one_letter_code
_entity_poly.pdbx_strand_id
1 'polypeptide(L)'
;TRHCLQHNLGLGGAVVVTVYRRADGQAAPAMDSAAVGEANGLGYNPAVEARGFTREQAEGVMSRRARSDWALQDTLDKVEARF
;
A
#
# COMPACT_ATOMS: atom_id res chain seq x y z
N THR A 1 5.12 11.78 15.77
CA THR A 1 4.63 12.65 14.69
C THR A 1 5.71 13.56 14.08
N ARG A 2 6.98 13.14 13.98
CA ARG A 2 8.09 14.00 13.46
C ARG A 2 8.29 13.97 11.93
N HIS A 3 7.80 12.92 11.28
CA HIS A 3 7.95 12.68 9.84
C HIS A 3 6.65 12.23 9.19
N CYS A 4 5.76 11.61 9.95
CA CYS A 4 4.43 11.20 9.53
C CYS A 4 3.38 11.43 10.62
N LEU A 5 2.12 11.56 10.20
CA LEU A 5 0.95 11.65 11.07
C LEU A 5 -0.10 10.63 10.63
N GLN A 6 -0.57 9.85 11.59
CA GLN A 6 -1.78 9.05 11.44
C GLN A 6 -2.99 9.98 11.57
N HIS A 7 -3.80 10.08 10.52
CA HIS A 7 -4.97 10.96 10.50
C HIS A 7 -6.28 10.25 10.86
N ASN A 8 -6.30 8.93 10.77
CA ASN A 8 -7.51 8.14 10.81
C ASN A 8 -7.24 6.80 11.49
N LEU A 9 -8.29 6.25 12.10
CA LEU A 9 -8.44 4.82 12.35
C LEU A 9 -9.78 4.42 11.72
N GLY A 10 -9.73 3.73 10.60
CA GLY A 10 -10.90 3.26 9.86
C GLY A 10 -11.57 2.06 10.53
N LEU A 11 -12.84 1.83 10.19
CA LEU A 11 -13.51 0.57 10.51
C LEU A 11 -12.69 -0.59 9.95
N GLY A 12 -12.38 -1.58 10.80
CA GLY A 12 -11.53 -2.72 10.43
C GLY A 12 -10.04 -2.54 10.75
N GLY A 13 -9.64 -1.46 11.41
CA GLY A 13 -8.24 -1.26 11.85
C GLY A 13 -7.30 -0.76 10.74
N ALA A 14 -7.83 -0.38 9.58
CA ALA A 14 -7.08 0.31 8.56
C ALA A 14 -6.70 1.72 9.03
N VAL A 15 -5.50 2.17 8.66
CA VAL A 15 -4.94 3.43 9.14
C VAL A 15 -4.38 4.21 7.97
N VAL A 16 -4.78 5.47 7.83
CA VAL A 16 -4.14 6.39 6.86
C VAL A 16 -3.06 7.19 7.57
N VAL A 17 -1.83 7.06 7.06
CA VAL A 17 -0.66 7.79 7.53
C VAL A 17 -0.16 8.71 6.43
N THR A 18 -0.13 10.00 6.69
CA THR A 18 0.49 10.98 5.77
C THR A 18 1.96 11.12 6.12
N VAL A 19 2.83 10.99 5.12
CA VAL A 19 4.27 11.24 5.24
C VAL A 19 4.55 12.69 4.82
N TYR A 20 5.04 13.51 5.74
CA TYR A 20 5.31 14.94 5.47
C TYR A 20 6.70 15.18 4.90
N ARG A 21 7.67 14.39 5.32
CA ARG A 21 9.06 14.48 4.88
C ARG A 21 9.76 13.15 5.03
N ARG A 22 10.84 12.96 4.27
CA ARG A 22 11.73 11.82 4.46
C ARG A 22 12.33 11.83 5.87
N ALA A 23 12.54 10.65 6.43
CA ALA A 23 13.13 10.50 7.76
C ALA A 23 14.57 11.02 7.82
N ASP A 24 15.30 10.90 6.71
CA ASP A 24 16.68 11.36 6.54
C ASP A 24 16.81 12.86 6.22
N GLY A 25 15.69 13.59 6.10
CA GLY A 25 15.68 15.03 5.80
C GLY A 25 16.04 15.40 4.36
N GLN A 26 16.28 14.41 3.48
CA GLN A 26 16.62 14.67 2.08
C GLN A 26 15.38 15.06 1.27
N ALA A 27 15.61 15.67 0.10
CA ALA A 27 14.55 15.92 -0.87
C ALA A 27 14.06 14.58 -1.48
N ALA A 28 12.76 14.44 -1.72
CA ALA A 28 12.24 13.33 -2.50
C ALA A 28 12.59 13.55 -3.98
N PRO A 29 13.25 12.59 -4.65
CA PRO A 29 13.56 12.73 -6.07
C PRO A 29 12.26 12.75 -6.89
N ALA A 30 12.21 13.59 -7.92
CA ALA A 30 11.15 13.49 -8.92
C ALA A 30 11.35 12.21 -9.73
N MET A 31 10.30 11.40 -9.86
CA MET A 31 10.32 10.15 -10.62
C MET A 31 9.14 10.16 -11.59
N ASP A 32 9.36 9.68 -12.81
CA ASP A 32 8.27 9.41 -13.74
C ASP A 32 7.56 8.08 -13.40
N SER A 33 6.42 7.81 -14.05
CA SER A 33 5.64 6.61 -13.77
C SER A 33 6.37 5.30 -14.09
N ALA A 34 7.29 5.31 -15.07
CA ALA A 34 8.05 4.12 -15.45
C ALA A 34 9.07 3.76 -14.36
N ALA A 35 9.84 4.75 -13.89
CA ALA A 35 10.78 4.58 -12.80
C ALA A 35 10.08 4.16 -11.50
N VAL A 36 8.89 4.71 -11.23
CA VAL A 36 8.07 4.27 -10.08
C VAL A 36 7.65 2.81 -10.23
N GLY A 37 7.16 2.40 -11.41
CA GLY A 37 6.73 1.04 -11.68
C GLY A 37 7.85 0.00 -11.61
N GLU A 38 9.06 0.37 -12.00
CA GLU A 38 10.25 -0.46 -11.82
C GLU A 38 10.63 -0.56 -10.33
N ALA A 39 10.72 0.57 -9.64
CA ALA A 39 11.15 0.62 -8.24
C ALA A 39 10.17 -0.09 -7.28
N ASN A 40 8.88 -0.08 -7.58
CA ASN A 40 7.86 -0.73 -6.75
C ASN A 40 7.60 -2.20 -7.11
N GLY A 41 8.13 -2.70 -8.24
CA GLY A 41 7.95 -4.07 -8.71
C GLY A 41 6.54 -4.42 -9.23
N LEU A 42 5.66 -3.43 -9.39
CA LEU A 42 4.30 -3.58 -9.91
C LEU A 42 4.23 -3.30 -11.43
N GLY A 43 5.22 -2.61 -11.99
CA GLY A 43 5.24 -2.23 -13.41
C GLY A 43 4.30 -1.07 -13.77
N TYR A 44 3.72 -0.38 -12.78
CA TYR A 44 2.91 0.81 -12.97
C TYR A 44 3.00 1.76 -11.77
N ASN A 45 2.49 3.00 -11.93
CA ASN A 45 2.48 3.99 -10.87
C ASN A 45 1.12 4.03 -10.14
N PRO A 46 1.01 3.42 -8.94
CA PRO A 46 -0.25 3.38 -8.20
C PRO A 46 -0.71 4.75 -7.67
N ALA A 47 0.13 5.79 -7.74
CA ALA A 47 -0.26 7.15 -7.37
C ALA A 47 -1.15 7.84 -8.43
N VAL A 48 -1.15 7.35 -9.67
CA VAL A 48 -1.90 7.95 -10.78
C VAL A 48 -2.81 6.96 -11.52
N GLU A 49 -2.68 5.66 -11.25
CA GLU A 49 -3.50 4.60 -11.85
C GLU A 49 -4.11 3.69 -10.77
N ALA A 50 -5.43 3.54 -10.79
CA ALA A 50 -6.13 2.56 -9.97
C ALA A 50 -6.19 1.21 -10.72
N ARG A 51 -5.58 0.17 -10.16
CA ARG A 51 -5.61 -1.21 -10.67
C ARG A 51 -5.95 -2.18 -9.53
N GLY A 52 -6.47 -3.35 -9.88
CA GLY A 52 -6.59 -4.48 -8.95
C GLY A 52 -5.22 -5.05 -8.57
N PHE A 53 -5.21 -5.99 -7.62
CA PHE A 53 -4.00 -6.72 -7.22
C PHE A 53 -4.23 -8.24 -7.28
N THR A 54 -3.18 -9.00 -7.57
CA THR A 54 -3.25 -10.47 -7.57
C THR A 54 -3.13 -11.02 -6.14
N ARG A 55 -3.47 -12.30 -5.97
CA ARG A 55 -3.28 -13.02 -4.71
C ARG A 55 -1.82 -13.01 -4.26
N GLU A 56 -0.89 -13.22 -5.18
CA GLU A 56 0.55 -13.25 -4.90
C GLU A 56 1.05 -11.88 -4.42
N GLN A 57 0.57 -10.79 -5.03
CA GLN A 57 0.90 -9.42 -4.62
C GLN A 57 0.37 -9.13 -3.22
N ALA A 58 -0.87 -9.55 -2.91
CA ALA A 58 -1.44 -9.39 -1.58
C ALA A 58 -0.67 -10.20 -0.53
N GLU A 59 -0.34 -11.46 -0.81
CA GLU A 59 0.43 -12.31 0.10
C GLU A 59 1.84 -11.78 0.35
N GLY A 60 2.45 -11.11 -0.64
CA GLY A 60 3.77 -10.49 -0.52
C GLY A 60 3.84 -9.36 0.51
N VAL A 61 2.73 -8.69 0.82
CA VAL A 61 2.67 -7.56 1.78
C VAL A 61 2.04 -7.92 3.13
N MET A 62 1.42 -9.10 3.26
CA MET A 62 0.79 -9.55 4.50
C MET A 62 1.82 -10.02 5.55
N SER A 63 1.42 -10.00 6.82
CA SER A 63 2.24 -10.52 7.92
C SER A 63 2.51 -12.02 7.78
N ARG A 64 3.78 -12.41 7.77
CA ARG A 64 4.22 -13.82 7.71
C ARG A 64 4.11 -14.54 9.06
N ARG A 65 3.90 -13.81 10.16
CA ARG A 65 3.89 -14.35 11.54
C ARG A 65 2.57 -14.16 12.27
N ALA A 66 1.78 -13.17 11.89
CA ALA A 66 0.53 -12.81 12.54
C ALA A 66 -0.61 -12.73 11.50
N ARG A 67 -0.72 -13.78 10.68
CA ARG A 67 -1.84 -13.92 9.73
C ARG A 67 -3.11 -14.23 10.52
N SER A 68 -4.20 -13.52 10.20
CA SER A 68 -5.49 -13.67 10.87
C SER A 68 -6.59 -13.81 9.84
N ASP A 69 -7.15 -15.01 9.72
CA ASP A 69 -8.25 -15.29 8.79
C ASP A 69 -9.50 -14.48 9.15
N TRP A 70 -9.69 -14.19 10.45
CA TRP A 70 -10.76 -13.31 10.91
C TRP A 70 -10.60 -11.87 10.39
N ALA A 71 -9.38 -11.36 10.28
CA ALA A 71 -9.14 -10.00 9.77
C ALA A 71 -9.21 -9.94 8.24
N LEU A 72 -8.85 -11.02 7.55
CA LEU A 72 -8.87 -11.08 6.08
C LEU A 72 -10.28 -11.26 5.51
N GLN A 73 -11.08 -12.11 6.15
CA GLN A 73 -12.43 -12.48 5.72
C GLN A 73 -12.47 -12.79 4.20
N ASP A 74 -13.44 -12.24 3.48
CA ASP A 74 -13.67 -12.39 2.05
C ASP A 74 -13.15 -11.19 1.23
N THR A 75 -12.25 -10.38 1.81
CA THR A 75 -11.76 -9.13 1.18
C THR A 75 -11.09 -9.41 -0.16
N LEU A 76 -10.23 -10.43 -0.22
CA LEU A 76 -9.50 -10.78 -1.45
C LEU A 76 -10.46 -11.19 -2.56
N ASP A 77 -11.42 -12.08 -2.27
CA ASP A 77 -12.39 -12.57 -3.24
C ASP A 77 -13.28 -11.42 -3.77
N LYS A 78 -13.65 -10.47 -2.91
CA LYS A 78 -14.42 -9.28 -3.29
C LYS A 78 -13.65 -8.33 -4.20
N VAL A 79 -12.34 -8.19 -4.00
CA VAL A 79 -11.49 -7.35 -4.85
C VAL A 79 -11.26 -8.03 -6.19
N GLU A 80 -10.90 -9.31 -6.18
CA GLU A 80 -10.68 -10.10 -7.40
C GLU A 80 -11.95 -10.17 -8.28
N ALA A 81 -13.14 -10.23 -7.70
CA ALA A 81 -14.39 -10.22 -8.46
C ALA A 81 -14.74 -8.89 -9.16
N ARG A 82 -14.04 -7.79 -8.85
CA ARG A 82 -14.35 -6.43 -9.33
C ARG A 82 -13.30 -5.84 -10.29
N PHE A 83 -12.24 -6.60 -10.57
CA PHE A 83 -11.16 -6.23 -11.47
C PHE A 83 -10.86 -7.37 -12.45
#